data_AF-A0A3D3L7F7-F1
#
_entry.id   AF-A0A3D3L7F7-F1
#
_cell.length_a   1.000
_cell.length_b   1.000
_cell.length_c   1.000
_cell.angle_alpha   90.00
_cell.angle_beta   90.00
_cell.angle_gamma   90.00
#
_symmetry.space_group_name_H-M   'P 1'
#
loop_
_entity.id
_entity.type
_entity.pdbx_description
1 polymer ?
#
loop_
_entity_poly.entity_id
_entity_poly.type
_entity_poly.pdbx_seq_one_letter_code
_entity_poly.pdbx_strand_id
1 'polypeptide(L)'
;MPVINFFKDIFEKRDVIYGLTKQDFKTRFAGSVLGLLWAFIQPLAMMLILWFVFSVGLKMGLTRNIPFPAWFFTAMILWNFVSDFILTTTNVFGEYSFLVKKINFKISILPVVKLLSSLVLHGVFVIILVGILIFYGYYPNLYWFQAFYYLFGAIILSLGMAWMMAS
;
A
#
# COMPACT_ATOMS: atom_id res chain seq x y z
N MET A 1 -13.72 -16.24 -20.31
CA MET A 1 -12.48 -15.46 -20.49
C MET A 1 -11.61 -15.63 -19.24
N PRO A 2 -10.28 -15.79 -19.37
CA PRO A 2 -9.37 -16.05 -18.23
C PRO A 2 -9.45 -14.97 -17.14
N VAL A 3 -9.65 -13.71 -17.51
CA VAL A 3 -9.80 -12.58 -16.57
C VAL A 3 -11.09 -12.68 -15.75
N ILE A 4 -12.23 -13.00 -16.38
CA ILE A 4 -13.52 -13.15 -15.69
C ILE A 4 -13.45 -14.31 -14.68
N ASN A 5 -12.79 -15.41 -15.05
CA ASN A 5 -12.59 -16.55 -14.17
C ASN A 5 -11.71 -16.18 -12.96
N PHE A 6 -10.71 -15.32 -13.14
CA PHE A 6 -9.86 -14.84 -12.04
C PHE A 6 -10.64 -14.01 -11.02
N PHE A 7 -11.45 -13.04 -11.48
CA PHE A 7 -12.31 -12.27 -10.56
C PHE A 7 -13.35 -13.15 -9.87
N LYS A 8 -13.88 -14.15 -10.58
CA LYS A 8 -14.78 -15.16 -10.01
C LYS A 8 -14.08 -15.98 -8.93
N ASP A 9 -12.84 -16.43 -9.17
CA ASP A 9 -12.03 -17.17 -8.20
C ASP A 9 -11.76 -16.35 -6.93
N ILE A 10 -11.46 -15.05 -7.07
CA ILE A 10 -11.29 -14.13 -5.93
C ILE A 10 -12.58 -14.08 -5.11
N PHE A 11 -13.72 -13.93 -5.78
CA PHE A 11 -15.01 -13.79 -5.10
C PHE A 11 -15.47 -15.08 -4.42
N GLU A 12 -15.28 -16.23 -5.07
CA GLU A 12 -15.57 -17.55 -4.52
C GLU A 12 -14.67 -17.88 -3.32
N LYS A 13 -13.40 -17.45 -3.35
CA LYS A 13 -12.41 -17.72 -2.29
C LYS A 13 -12.20 -16.57 -1.31
N ARG A 14 -13.11 -15.58 -1.28
CA ARG A 14 -12.99 -14.37 -0.46
C ARG A 14 -12.72 -14.64 1.02
N ASP A 15 -13.32 -15.68 1.60
CA ASP A 15 -13.16 -16.02 3.02
C ASP A 15 -11.74 -16.52 3.30
N VAL A 16 -11.17 -17.30 2.36
CA VAL A 16 -9.79 -17.77 2.42
C VAL A 16 -8.84 -16.58 2.22
N ILE A 17 -9.09 -15.73 1.24
CA ILE A 17 -8.28 -14.53 0.98
C ILE A 17 -8.26 -13.64 2.21
N TYR A 18 -9.41 -13.36 2.81
CA TYR A 18 -9.53 -12.55 4.02
C TYR A 18 -8.77 -13.17 5.20
N GLY A 19 -8.90 -14.49 5.41
CA GLY A 19 -8.16 -15.22 6.43
C GLY A 19 -6.64 -15.11 6.23
N LEU A 20 -6.16 -15.30 4.99
CA LEU A 20 -4.76 -15.17 4.63
C LEU A 20 -4.26 -13.73 4.78
N THR A 21 -5.03 -12.72 4.37
CA THR A 21 -4.66 -11.31 4.52
C THR A 21 -4.53 -10.93 6.00
N LYS A 22 -5.45 -11.39 6.85
CA LYS A 22 -5.37 -11.16 8.30
C LYS A 22 -4.14 -11.84 8.91
N GLN A 23 -3.85 -13.07 8.50
CA GLN A 23 -2.67 -13.80 8.95
C GLN A 23 -1.38 -13.11 8.47
N ASP A 24 -1.33 -12.68 7.22
CA ASP A 24 -0.22 -11.94 6.62
C ASP A 24 0.09 -10.69 7.42
N PHE A 25 -0.93 -9.85 7.64
CA PHE A 25 -0.81 -8.62 8.42
C PHE A 25 -0.31 -8.91 9.85
N LYS A 26 -0.90 -9.89 10.53
CA LYS A 26 -0.47 -10.28 11.89
C LYS A 26 0.98 -10.75 11.94
N THR A 27 1.42 -11.49 10.92
CA THR A 27 2.77 -12.05 10.84
C THR A 27 3.79 -10.95 10.55
N ARG A 28 3.48 -10.05 9.60
CA ARG A 28 4.33 -8.91 9.23
C ARG A 28 4.58 -7.94 10.39
N PHE A 29 3.57 -7.72 11.23
CA PHE A 29 3.67 -6.79 12.38
C PHE A 29 3.86 -7.52 13.73
N ALA A 30 4.36 -8.76 13.67
CA ALA A 30 4.86 -9.55 14.78
C ALA A 30 3.93 -9.65 16.02
N GLY A 31 2.61 -9.68 15.82
CA GLY A 31 1.61 -9.91 16.87
C GLY A 31 1.63 -8.96 18.08
N SER A 32 2.44 -7.89 18.04
CA SER A 32 2.64 -6.96 19.15
C SER A 32 2.30 -5.54 18.71
N VAL A 33 1.82 -4.73 19.66
CA VAL A 33 1.56 -3.30 19.42
C VAL A 33 2.82 -2.59 18.95
N LEU A 34 4.00 -3.00 19.45
CA LEU A 34 5.28 -2.40 19.10
C LEU A 34 5.65 -2.63 17.63
N GLY A 35 5.43 -3.85 17.11
CA GLY A 35 5.67 -4.16 15.69
C GLY A 35 4.73 -3.40 14.75
N LEU A 36 3.46 -3.22 15.16
CA LEU A 36 2.50 -2.42 14.42
C LEU A 36 2.88 -0.94 14.40
N LEU A 37 3.25 -0.36 15.55
CA LEU A 37 3.72 1.03 15.62
C LEU A 37 4.97 1.24 14.78
N TRP A 38 5.90 0.30 14.80
CA TRP A 38 7.14 0.37 14.04
C TRP A 38 6.92 0.48 12.53
N ALA A 39 5.92 -0.24 12.01
CA ALA A 39 5.53 -0.20 10.60
C ALA A 39 5.13 1.20 10.12
N PHE A 40 4.65 2.06 11.02
CA PHE A 40 4.33 3.45 10.73
C PHE A 40 5.52 4.38 11.01
N ILE A 41 6.24 4.15 12.11
CA ILE A 41 7.36 5.00 12.52
C ILE A 41 8.43 5.05 11.43
N GLN A 42 8.82 3.91 10.85
CA GLN A 42 9.90 3.88 9.87
C GLN A 42 9.60 4.69 8.60
N PRO A 43 8.45 4.50 7.90
CA PRO A 43 8.11 5.33 6.75
C PRO A 43 7.86 6.79 7.11
N LEU A 44 7.22 7.08 8.26
CA LEU A 44 7.00 8.46 8.71
C LEU A 44 8.33 9.17 8.99
N ALA A 45 9.28 8.51 9.65
CA ALA A 45 10.59 9.06 9.92
C ALA A 45 11.32 9.40 8.61
N MET A 46 11.31 8.49 7.63
CA MET A 46 11.89 8.76 6.30
C MET A 46 11.25 10.00 5.65
N MET A 47 9.92 10.08 5.63
CA MET A 47 9.23 11.23 5.05
C MET A 47 9.52 12.53 5.81
N LEU A 48 9.59 12.50 7.14
CA LEU A 48 9.91 13.67 7.97
C LEU A 48 11.35 14.14 7.77
N ILE A 49 12.32 13.22 7.69
CA ILE A 49 13.72 13.55 7.42
C ILE A 49 13.84 14.21 6.05
N LEU A 50 13.24 13.61 5.01
CA LEU A 50 13.29 14.18 3.66
C LEU A 50 12.55 15.51 3.60
N TRP A 51 11.37 15.62 4.21
CA TRP A 51 10.67 16.89 4.34
C TRP A 51 11.55 17.96 5.00
N PHE A 52 12.23 17.65 6.10
CA PHE A 52 13.10 18.58 6.79
C PHE A 52 14.28 19.03 5.91
N VAL A 53 14.97 18.09 5.26
CA VAL A 53 16.09 18.40 4.35
C VAL A 53 15.64 19.30 3.20
N PHE A 54 14.52 18.98 2.57
CA PHE A 54 14.04 19.71 1.40
C PHE A 54 13.34 21.03 1.74
N SER A 55 12.56 21.07 2.80
CA SER A 55 11.80 22.25 3.21
C SER A 55 12.64 23.24 4.02
N VAL A 56 13.48 22.76 4.94
CA VAL A 56 14.28 23.60 5.85
C VAL A 56 15.69 23.77 5.31
N GLY A 57 16.35 22.67 4.93
CA GLY A 57 17.72 22.70 4.43
C GLY A 57 17.85 23.39 3.07
N LEU A 58 17.01 23.00 2.11
CA LEU A 58 17.01 23.54 0.75
C LEU A 58 16.02 24.69 0.53
N LYS A 59 15.20 25.01 1.56
CA LYS A 59 14.20 26.09 1.51
C LYS A 59 13.29 26.01 0.28
N MET A 60 12.94 24.80 -0.16
CA MET A 60 11.93 24.66 -1.19
C MET A 60 10.60 25.20 -0.65
N GLY A 61 10.17 26.33 -1.21
CA GLY A 61 8.96 27.04 -0.83
C GLY A 61 7.71 26.39 -1.42
N LEU A 62 7.01 27.12 -2.29
CA LEU A 62 5.82 26.60 -2.96
C LEU A 62 6.21 25.83 -4.23
N THR A 63 5.71 24.61 -4.36
CA THR A 63 5.75 23.87 -5.62
C THR A 63 4.40 24.05 -6.30
N ARG A 64 4.36 24.78 -7.42
CA ARG A 64 3.11 25.09 -8.15
C ARG A 64 2.01 25.70 -7.25
N ASN A 65 2.37 26.65 -6.39
CA ASN A 65 1.48 27.30 -5.40
C ASN A 65 0.89 26.37 -4.32
N ILE A 66 1.46 25.17 -4.15
CA ILE A 66 1.08 24.24 -3.08
C ILE A 66 2.24 24.17 -2.07
N PRO A 67 1.98 24.18 -0.75
CA PRO A 67 2.98 23.89 0.26
C PRO A 67 3.72 22.60 -0.09
N PHE A 68 5.05 22.70 -0.20
CA PHE A 68 5.92 21.55 -0.45
C PHE A 68 5.57 20.33 0.42
N PRO A 69 5.26 20.44 1.72
CA PRO A 69 4.97 19.28 2.56
C PRO A 69 3.72 18.53 2.08
N ALA A 70 2.63 19.25 1.80
CA ALA A 70 1.39 18.66 1.31
C ALA A 70 1.58 17.93 -0.04
N TRP A 71 2.33 18.55 -0.95
CA TRP A 71 2.67 17.96 -2.24
C TRP A 71 3.56 16.71 -2.08
N PHE A 72 4.60 16.80 -1.24
CA PHE A 72 5.57 15.74 -1.02
C PHE A 72 4.99 14.52 -0.30
N PHE A 73 4.22 14.72 0.78
CA PHE A 73 3.58 13.62 1.51
C PHE A 73 2.61 12.84 0.62
N THR A 74 1.88 13.52 -0.27
CA THR A 74 0.98 12.87 -1.24
C THR A 74 1.74 11.88 -2.13
N ALA A 75 2.87 12.32 -2.70
CA ALA A 75 3.70 11.48 -3.56
C ALA A 75 4.35 10.32 -2.78
N MET A 76 4.89 10.60 -1.59
CA MET A 76 5.56 9.60 -0.78
C MET A 76 4.64 8.51 -0.26
N ILE A 77 3.39 8.84 0.12
CA ILE A 77 2.43 7.85 0.61
C ILE A 77 2.03 6.86 -0.50
N LEU A 78 1.88 7.35 -1.73
CA LEU A 78 1.66 6.49 -2.89
C LEU A 78 2.89 5.62 -3.19
N TRP A 79 4.08 6.22 -3.20
CA TRP A 79 5.33 5.50 -3.43
C TRP A 79 5.59 4.40 -2.41
N ASN A 80 5.37 4.69 -1.11
CA ASN A 80 5.54 3.73 -0.03
C ASN A 80 4.61 2.53 -0.20
N PHE A 81 3.35 2.75 -0.61
CA PHE A 81 2.43 1.66 -0.90
C PHE A 81 2.91 0.77 -2.05
N VAL A 82 3.30 1.37 -3.17
CA VAL A 82 3.77 0.62 -4.35
C VAL A 82 5.03 -0.17 -4.01
N SER A 83 5.98 0.47 -3.31
CA SER A 83 7.23 -0.15 -2.91
C SER A 83 7.03 -1.30 -1.92
N ASP A 84 6.21 -1.10 -0.87
CA ASP A 84 5.89 -2.14 0.10
C ASP A 84 5.20 -3.34 -0.56
N PHE A 85 4.24 -3.09 -1.44
CA PHE A 85 3.51 -4.16 -2.12
C PHE A 85 4.42 -4.97 -3.07
N ILE A 86 5.27 -4.31 -3.86
CA ILE A 86 6.21 -5.00 -4.74
C ILE A 86 7.18 -5.86 -3.92
N LEU A 87 7.82 -5.27 -2.90
CA LEU A 87 8.81 -5.95 -2.07
C LEU A 87 8.23 -7.18 -1.35
N THR A 88 7.00 -7.07 -0.84
CA THR A 88 6.34 -8.18 -0.14
C THR A 88 5.79 -9.25 -1.07
N THR A 89 5.66 -8.96 -2.37
CA THR A 89 5.21 -9.93 -3.36
C THR A 89 6.35 -10.72 -3.98
N THR A 90 7.57 -10.17 -4.02
CA THR A 90 8.73 -10.82 -4.65
C THR A 90 9.00 -12.24 -4.16
N ASN A 91 8.80 -12.55 -2.87
CA ASN A 91 9.06 -13.89 -2.30
C ASN A 91 7.77 -14.61 -1.85
N VAL A 92 6.63 -14.26 -2.47
CA VAL A 92 5.32 -14.71 -1.99
C VAL A 92 5.11 -16.22 -2.15
N PHE A 93 5.70 -16.88 -3.15
CA PHE A 93 5.49 -18.32 -3.34
C PHE A 93 6.34 -19.13 -2.36
N GLY A 94 7.54 -18.64 -2.02
CA GLY A 94 8.35 -19.20 -0.94
C GLY A 94 7.63 -19.14 0.41
N GLU A 95 7.11 -17.97 0.77
CA GLU A 95 6.40 -17.73 2.03
C GLU A 95 5.13 -18.60 2.19
N TYR A 96 4.39 -18.81 1.10
CA TYR A 96 3.14 -19.57 1.11
C TYR A 96 3.28 -21.01 0.58
N SER A 97 4.51 -21.52 0.48
CA SER A 97 4.80 -22.86 -0.06
C SER A 97 4.09 -24.01 0.66
N PHE A 98 3.74 -23.85 1.94
CA PHE A 98 2.97 -24.82 2.73
C PHE A 98 1.51 -24.95 2.29
N LEU A 99 0.91 -23.87 1.76
CA LEU A 99 -0.47 -23.86 1.25
C LEU A 99 -0.56 -24.49 -0.13
N VAL A 100 0.43 -24.23 -0.98
CA VAL A 100 0.50 -24.78 -2.35
C VAL A 100 0.58 -26.31 -2.33
N LYS A 101 1.25 -26.88 -1.32
CA LYS A 101 1.46 -28.34 -1.21
C LYS A 101 0.27 -29.11 -0.63
N LYS A 102 -0.68 -28.45 0.06
CA LYS A 102 -1.74 -29.12 0.83
C LYS A 102 -3.12 -29.05 0.21
N ILE A 103 -3.35 -28.12 -0.72
CA ILE A 103 -4.69 -27.83 -1.25
C ILE A 103 -4.53 -27.48 -2.73
N ASN A 104 -5.55 -27.74 -3.55
CA ASN A 104 -5.60 -27.35 -4.97
C ASN A 104 -5.75 -25.82 -5.11
N PHE A 105 -4.81 -25.08 -4.53
CA PHE A 105 -4.85 -23.64 -4.34
C PHE A 105 -4.26 -22.93 -5.56
N LYS A 106 -4.99 -21.96 -6.09
CA LYS A 106 -4.54 -21.16 -7.23
C LYS A 106 -3.52 -20.14 -6.72
N ILE A 107 -2.25 -20.37 -7.05
CA ILE A 107 -1.11 -19.59 -6.58
C ILE A 107 -1.21 -18.10 -7.00
N SER A 108 -1.91 -17.81 -8.11
CA SER A 108 -2.19 -16.45 -8.61
C SER A 108 -2.97 -15.55 -7.63
N ILE A 109 -3.60 -16.13 -6.59
CA ILE A 109 -4.34 -15.39 -5.57
C ILE A 109 -3.40 -14.79 -4.50
N LEU A 110 -2.20 -15.33 -4.31
CA LEU A 110 -1.29 -14.90 -3.24
C LEU A 110 -0.83 -13.43 -3.38
N PRO A 111 -0.49 -12.92 -4.58
CA PRO A 111 -0.25 -11.49 -4.79
C PRO A 111 -1.44 -10.61 -4.36
N VAL A 112 -2.67 -11.08 -4.52
CA VAL A 112 -3.87 -10.34 -4.07
C VAL A 112 -3.93 -10.28 -2.54
N VAL A 113 -3.52 -11.34 -1.85
CA VAL A 113 -3.42 -11.36 -0.38
C VAL A 113 -2.45 -10.28 0.11
N LYS A 114 -1.27 -10.19 -0.52
CA LYS A 114 -0.26 -9.17 -0.23
C LYS A 114 -0.76 -7.76 -0.54
N LEU A 115 -1.45 -7.58 -1.67
CA LEU A 115 -2.05 -6.31 -2.06
C LEU A 115 -3.01 -5.79 -0.99
N LEU A 116 -3.93 -6.64 -0.53
CA LEU A 116 -4.90 -6.27 0.50
C LEU A 116 -4.21 -5.94 1.82
N SER A 117 -3.16 -6.69 2.20
CA SER A 117 -2.36 -6.42 3.40
C SER A 117 -1.68 -5.05 3.35
N SER A 118 -1.05 -4.70 2.22
CA SER A 118 -0.42 -3.39 1.99
C SER A 118 -1.43 -2.25 1.88
N LEU A 119 -2.63 -2.50 1.33
CA LEU A 119 -3.72 -1.51 1.28
C LEU A 119 -4.23 -1.11 2.67
N VAL A 120 -4.23 -2.03 3.64
CA VAL A 120 -4.61 -1.71 5.03
C VAL A 120 -3.67 -0.66 5.62
N LEU A 121 -2.35 -0.84 5.45
CA LEU A 121 -1.37 0.17 5.88
C LEU A 121 -1.53 1.48 5.10
N HIS A 122 -1.67 1.41 3.78
CA HIS A 122 -1.84 2.59 2.95
C HIS A 122 -3.07 3.41 3.37
N GLY A 123 -4.18 2.75 3.72
CA GLY A 123 -5.39 3.43 4.21
C GLY A 123 -5.14 4.29 5.45
N VAL A 124 -4.32 3.81 6.39
CA VAL A 124 -3.93 4.60 7.58
C VAL A 124 -3.10 5.83 7.17
N PHE A 125 -2.15 5.67 6.24
CA PHE A 125 -1.38 6.81 5.73
C PHE A 125 -2.24 7.82 4.96
N VAL A 126 -3.24 7.36 4.20
CA VAL A 126 -4.20 8.24 3.52
C VAL A 126 -5.00 9.05 4.53
N ILE A 127 -5.43 8.46 5.65
CA ILE A 127 -6.12 9.21 6.72
C ILE A 127 -5.19 10.29 7.30
N ILE A 128 -3.92 9.96 7.56
CA ILE A 128 -2.92 10.94 8.03
C ILE A 128 -2.75 12.06 6.99
N LEU A 129 -2.65 11.72 5.71
CA LEU A 129 -2.54 12.69 4.61
C LEU A 129 -3.72 13.65 4.57
N VAL A 130 -4.94 13.13 4.68
CA VAL A 130 -6.16 13.96 4.73
C VAL A 130 -6.09 14.96 5.88
N GLY A 131 -5.64 14.53 7.07
CA GLY A 131 -5.42 15.42 8.21
C GLY A 131 -4.40 16.53 7.90
N ILE A 132 -3.30 16.18 7.25
CA ILE A 132 -2.27 17.14 6.82
C ILE A 132 -2.86 18.15 5.82
N LEU A 133 -3.60 17.69 4.81
CA LEU A 133 -4.20 18.57 3.79
C LEU A 133 -5.17 19.58 4.42
N ILE A 134 -6.04 19.12 5.32
CA ILE A 134 -6.98 19.99 6.04
C ILE A 134 -6.22 21.02 6.90
N PHE A 135 -5.14 20.61 7.58
CA PHE A 135 -4.29 21.52 8.36
C PHE A 135 -3.69 22.64 7.51
N TYR A 136 -3.32 22.35 6.25
CA TYR A 136 -2.85 23.36 5.29
C TYR A 136 -3.98 24.14 4.59
N GLY A 137 -5.24 23.97 5.00
CA GLY A 137 -6.41 24.68 4.43
C GLY A 137 -6.95 24.08 3.13
N TYR A 138 -6.50 22.89 2.73
CA TYR A 138 -7.04 22.16 1.58
C TYR A 138 -8.22 21.29 2.03
N TYR A 139 -9.42 21.82 1.89
CA TYR A 139 -10.64 21.09 2.22
C TYR A 139 -11.04 20.09 1.13
N PRO A 140 -11.78 19.01 1.49
CA PRO A 140 -12.32 18.06 0.54
C PRO A 140 -13.14 18.77 -0.54
N ASN A 141 -12.81 18.49 -1.81
CA ASN A 141 -13.50 19.01 -2.97
C ASN A 141 -13.75 17.88 -3.98
N LEU A 142 -14.43 18.19 -5.09
CA LEU A 142 -14.70 17.22 -6.16
C LEU A 142 -13.42 16.59 -6.75
N TYR A 143 -12.28 17.29 -6.70
CA TYR A 143 -11.01 16.74 -7.19
C TYR A 143 -10.45 15.62 -6.30
N TRP A 144 -10.85 15.53 -5.03
CA TRP A 144 -10.41 14.43 -4.16
C TRP A 144 -10.92 13.08 -4.64
N PHE A 145 -12.03 13.02 -5.38
CA PHE A 145 -12.48 11.78 -6.01
C PHE A 145 -11.49 11.22 -7.03
N GLN A 146 -10.62 12.06 -7.61
CA GLN A 146 -9.54 11.61 -8.48
C GLN A 146 -8.55 10.70 -7.73
N ALA A 147 -8.44 10.81 -6.40
CA ALA A 147 -7.62 9.91 -5.60
C ALA A 147 -8.03 8.44 -5.76
N PHE A 148 -9.33 8.15 -5.88
CA PHE A 148 -9.81 6.78 -6.13
C PHE A 148 -9.39 6.29 -7.52
N TYR A 149 -9.44 7.16 -8.53
CA TYR A 149 -8.97 6.85 -9.87
C TYR A 149 -7.46 6.55 -9.90
N TYR A 150 -6.66 7.39 -9.24
CA TYR A 150 -5.20 7.17 -9.14
C TYR A 150 -4.85 5.94 -8.32
N LEU A 151 -5.58 5.67 -7.22
CA LEU A 151 -5.40 4.47 -6.41
C LEU A 151 -5.71 3.22 -7.24
N PHE A 152 -6.80 3.23 -8.01
CA PHE A 152 -7.15 2.12 -8.90
C PHE A 152 -6.05 1.88 -9.95
N GLY A 153 -5.56 2.94 -10.60
CA GLY A 153 -4.44 2.85 -11.53
C GLY A 153 -3.17 2.29 -10.88
N ALA A 154 -2.84 2.75 -9.67
CA ALA A 154 -1.71 2.28 -8.91
C ALA A 154 -1.83 0.80 -8.53
N ILE A 155 -3.02 0.34 -8.12
CA ILE A 155 -3.30 -1.07 -7.81
C ILE A 155 -3.09 -1.94 -9.06
N ILE A 156 -3.63 -1.55 -10.21
CA ILE A 156 -3.48 -2.33 -11.44
C ILE A 156 -2.02 -2.41 -11.87
N LEU A 157 -1.33 -1.26 -11.89
CA LEU A 157 0.07 -1.18 -12.29
C LEU A 157 0.93 -2.04 -11.38
N SER A 158 0.74 -1.90 -10.07
CA SER A 158 1.53 -2.60 -9.08
C SER A 158 1.24 -4.10 -9.11
N LEU A 159 -0.02 -4.53 -9.29
CA LEU A 159 -0.40 -5.94 -9.42
C LEU A 159 0.26 -6.58 -10.66
N GLY A 160 0.30 -5.85 -11.78
CA GLY A 160 1.00 -6.28 -12.99
C GLY A 160 2.49 -6.49 -12.76
N MET A 161 3.17 -5.51 -12.13
CA MET A 161 4.58 -5.62 -11.77
C MET A 161 4.84 -6.76 -10.78
N ALA A 162 3.97 -6.89 -9.78
CA ALA A 162 4.06 -7.90 -8.75
C ALA A 162 3.96 -9.32 -9.33
N TRP A 163 3.09 -9.56 -10.32
CA TRP A 163 3.05 -10.85 -11.00
C TRP A 163 4.29 -11.17 -11.83
N MET A 164 4.95 -10.16 -12.38
CA MET A 164 6.22 -10.35 -13.09
C MET A 164 7.38 -10.66 -12.13
N MET A 165 7.32 -10.15 -10.91
CA MET A 165 8.39 -10.27 -9.90
C MET A 165 8.14 -11.38 -8.87
N ALA A 166 6.94 -11.94 -8.81
CA ALA A 166 6.58 -12.96 -7.84
C ALA A 166 7.40 -14.24 -8.05
N SER A 167 8.13 -14.63 -7.01
CA SER A 167 8.92 -15.86 -6.92
C SER A 167 8.66 -16.64 -5.63
#